data_AF-A0A2P8EXA8-F1
#
_entry.id   AF-A0A2P8EXA8-F1
#
_cell.length_a   1.000
_cell.length_b   1.000
_cell.length_c   1.000
_cell.angle_alpha   90.00
_cell.angle_beta   90.00
_cell.angle_gamma   90.00
#
_symmetry.space_group_name_H-M   'P 1'
#
loop_
_entity.id
_entity.type
_entity.pdbx_description
1 polymer ?
#
loop_
_entity_poly.entity_id
_entity_poly.type
_entity_poly.pdbx_seq_one_letter_code
_entity_poly.pdbx_strand_id
1 'polypeptide(L)'
;MSTPDNNQPNTGRSEVLSLERHRSLRFHKANNFAFAASWLYVPVHNQEASRLAGQFPILFYPLPNGGAMPCMLLKSKDRSAFSTQMHWQGGILPDVLRLYPFGFHRDQKRSSLAVYPTAPHFRGNGEKIITSKGKPTRRLQGIIKALAPIQQAFDQTQPIMQELLALNVLQPVTFSLLRADGTRARVSLLACPDTAVIKQQSLSPALRTLLYVHQQSCRRLFKHAHMPTAAANTKANTGTVAPANVHELARTVCDRFSVSLDDLKSRKRSDIIKQARHTLAVEARDSSQLTELAGLLQRSVDTLRKWI
;
A
#
# COMPACT_ATOMS: atom_id res chain seq x y z
N MET A 1 5.66 2.95 12.79
CA MET A 1 5.35 2.72 11.37
C MET A 1 6.46 1.90 10.74
N SER A 2 6.30 0.57 10.70
CA SER A 2 7.15 -0.41 10.00
C SER A 2 7.84 0.18 8.75
N THR A 3 9.02 -0.30 8.31
CA THR A 3 9.29 -0.20 6.86
C THR A 3 8.03 -0.72 6.25
N PRO A 4 7.36 0.08 5.42
CA PRO A 4 5.99 -0.15 5.02
C PRO A 4 5.92 -1.62 4.68
N ASP A 5 5.27 -2.39 5.58
CA ASP A 5 5.19 -3.84 5.45
C ASP A 5 4.72 -3.99 4.04
N ASN A 6 5.54 -4.63 3.20
CA ASN A 6 5.38 -4.57 1.76
C ASN A 6 4.04 -5.24 1.53
N ASN A 7 2.95 -4.45 1.51
CA ASN A 7 1.55 -4.83 1.72
C ASN A 7 1.03 -5.69 0.57
N GLN A 8 1.96 -6.15 -0.25
CA GLN A 8 1.76 -7.17 -1.21
C GLN A 8 1.62 -8.51 -0.47
N PRO A 9 0.53 -9.24 -0.74
CA PRO A 9 0.25 -10.54 -0.12
C PRO A 9 1.29 -11.63 -0.44
N ASN A 10 2.36 -11.29 -1.15
CA ASN A 10 3.36 -12.18 -1.72
C ASN A 10 4.76 -11.98 -1.12
N THR A 11 4.94 -10.97 -0.26
CA THR A 11 6.15 -10.83 0.53
C THR A 11 5.88 -11.51 1.86
N GLY A 12 6.78 -12.40 2.27
CA GLY A 12 6.64 -13.07 3.57
C GLY A 12 6.51 -12.05 4.70
N ARG A 13 6.03 -12.48 5.87
CA ARG A 13 5.96 -11.60 7.03
C ARG A 13 7.37 -11.15 7.45
N SER A 14 7.55 -9.85 7.63
CA SER A 14 8.78 -9.29 8.20
C SER A 14 8.80 -9.50 9.72
N GLU A 15 9.99 -9.66 10.29
CA GLU A 15 10.21 -9.75 11.74
C GLU A 15 11.30 -8.78 12.17
N VAL A 16 11.16 -8.20 13.37
CA VAL A 16 12.27 -7.50 14.03
C VAL A 16 13.41 -8.49 14.27
N LEU A 17 14.62 -8.16 13.83
CA LEU A 17 15.79 -9.02 13.99
C LEU A 17 16.10 -9.22 15.48
N SER A 18 15.81 -10.40 15.99
CA SER A 18 16.34 -10.94 17.25
C SER A 18 17.64 -11.71 17.01
N LEU A 19 18.69 -11.43 17.81
CA LEU A 19 19.98 -12.14 17.78
C LEU A 19 19.87 -13.59 18.26
N GLU A 20 18.81 -13.92 19.00
CA GLU A 20 18.52 -15.27 19.49
C GLU A 20 17.69 -16.04 18.46
N ARG A 21 16.50 -15.53 18.11
CA ARG A 21 15.58 -16.24 17.20
C ARG A 21 16.17 -16.45 15.81
N HIS A 22 16.94 -15.48 15.31
CA HIS A 22 17.49 -15.53 13.96
C HIS A 22 18.94 -16.01 13.90
N ARG A 23 19.47 -16.55 15.01
CA ARG A 23 20.87 -16.98 15.13
C ARG A 23 21.30 -18.00 14.07
N SER A 24 20.38 -18.84 13.63
CA SER A 24 20.61 -19.88 12.62
C SER A 24 20.57 -19.35 11.18
N LEU A 25 20.11 -18.11 10.94
CA LEU A 25 20.03 -17.57 9.59
C LEU A 25 21.41 -17.45 8.94
N ARG A 26 21.49 -17.91 7.70
CA ARG A 26 22.68 -17.84 6.86
C ARG A 26 22.33 -17.11 5.57
N PHE A 27 22.96 -15.96 5.36
CA PHE A 27 22.64 -15.08 4.24
C PHE A 27 23.52 -15.38 3.02
N HIS A 28 22.91 -15.54 1.86
CA HIS A 28 23.57 -15.48 0.56
C HIS A 28 22.83 -14.51 -0.36
N LYS A 29 23.51 -14.01 -1.39
CA LYS A 29 22.85 -13.20 -2.43
C LYS A 29 22.09 -14.12 -3.36
N ALA A 30 20.85 -13.77 -3.72
CA ALA A 30 20.15 -14.48 -4.78
C ALA A 30 20.84 -14.24 -6.14
N ASN A 31 20.83 -15.26 -7.00
CA ASN A 31 21.41 -15.17 -8.35
C ASN A 31 20.60 -14.26 -9.27
N ASN A 32 19.29 -14.15 -9.03
CA ASN A 32 18.35 -13.35 -9.79
C ASN A 32 17.19 -12.87 -8.91
N PHE A 33 16.20 -12.20 -9.50
CA PHE A 33 15.05 -11.62 -8.81
C PHE A 33 13.82 -12.53 -8.81
N ALA A 34 13.98 -13.86 -8.93
CA ALA A 34 12.87 -14.80 -8.88
C ALA A 34 12.03 -14.68 -7.60
N PHE A 35 12.65 -14.27 -6.49
CA PHE A 35 11.97 -13.99 -5.23
C PHE A 35 10.92 -12.86 -5.32
N ALA A 36 11.07 -11.96 -6.29
CA ALA A 36 10.17 -10.84 -6.55
C ALA A 36 9.26 -11.09 -7.76
N ALA A 37 9.21 -12.33 -8.29
CA ALA A 37 8.39 -12.67 -9.46
C ALA A 37 6.90 -12.42 -9.24
N SER A 38 6.40 -12.54 -8.02
CA SER A 38 5.01 -12.24 -7.73
C SER A 38 4.77 -10.76 -7.45
N TRP A 39 5.80 -9.92 -7.33
CA TRP A 39 5.67 -8.56 -6.84
C TRP A 39 5.13 -7.61 -7.90
N LEU A 40 4.12 -6.82 -7.53
CA LEU A 40 3.52 -5.83 -8.44
C LEU A 40 4.34 -4.54 -8.46
N TYR A 41 4.75 -4.08 -7.28
CA TYR A 41 5.49 -2.83 -7.10
C TYR A 41 6.65 -3.02 -6.13
N VAL A 42 7.40 -1.96 -5.87
CA VAL A 42 8.32 -1.91 -4.72
C VAL A 42 8.25 -0.51 -4.11
N PRO A 43 8.22 -0.36 -2.78
CA PRO A 43 8.33 0.95 -2.14
C PRO A 43 9.61 1.67 -2.57
N VAL A 44 9.51 2.97 -2.81
CA VAL A 44 10.65 3.83 -3.14
C VAL A 44 10.60 5.12 -2.35
N HIS A 45 11.75 5.71 -2.10
CA HIS A 45 11.83 7.04 -1.46
C HIS A 45 11.94 8.16 -2.51
N ASN A 46 11.64 9.39 -2.11
CA ASN A 46 11.63 10.54 -3.02
C ASN A 46 12.97 10.73 -3.77
N GLN A 47 14.10 10.50 -3.09
CA GLN A 47 15.44 10.70 -3.70
C GLN A 47 15.79 9.67 -4.81
N GLU A 48 15.15 8.50 -4.86
CA GLU A 48 15.35 7.54 -5.95
C GLU A 48 14.21 7.57 -6.97
N ALA A 49 13.03 8.08 -6.60
CA ALA A 49 11.86 8.17 -7.48
C ALA A 49 12.18 8.86 -8.82
N SER A 50 12.86 10.02 -8.80
CA SER A 50 13.23 10.75 -10.01
C SER A 50 14.10 9.93 -10.97
N ARG A 51 15.00 9.12 -10.43
CA ARG A 51 15.92 8.27 -11.19
C ARG A 51 15.22 7.05 -11.77
N LEU A 52 14.28 6.47 -11.02
CA LEU A 52 13.50 5.30 -11.45
C LEU A 52 12.40 5.65 -12.46
N ALA A 53 11.82 6.85 -12.36
CA ALA A 53 10.72 7.32 -13.20
C ALA A 53 11.03 7.41 -14.70
N GLY A 54 12.30 7.55 -15.08
CA GLY A 54 12.71 7.50 -16.49
C GLY A 54 12.45 6.14 -17.13
N GLN A 55 12.29 5.08 -16.32
CA GLN A 55 12.18 3.71 -16.79
C GLN A 55 10.88 3.05 -16.34
N PHE A 56 10.37 3.33 -15.15
CA PHE A 56 9.21 2.63 -14.60
C PHE A 56 8.18 3.61 -14.01
N PRO A 57 6.86 3.30 -14.09
CA PRO A 57 5.83 4.11 -13.47
C PRO A 57 6.05 4.25 -11.96
N ILE A 58 6.04 5.50 -11.47
CA ILE A 58 6.02 5.80 -10.04
C ILE A 58 4.58 6.10 -9.66
N LEU A 59 4.02 5.34 -8.72
CA LEU A 59 2.68 5.49 -8.16
C LEU A 59 2.79 5.66 -6.65
N PHE A 60 1.66 5.64 -5.94
CA PHE A 60 1.63 5.63 -4.48
C PHE A 60 0.87 4.40 -4.00
N TYR A 61 1.33 3.75 -2.94
CA TYR A 61 0.58 2.64 -2.33
C TYR A 61 -0.01 3.10 -1.00
N PRO A 62 -1.22 2.64 -0.67
CA PRO A 62 -1.87 2.98 0.59
C PRO A 62 -1.19 2.27 1.77
N LEU A 63 -1.13 2.96 2.90
CA LEU A 63 -0.71 2.43 4.19
C LEU A 63 -1.95 2.08 5.04
N PRO A 64 -1.86 1.11 5.96
CA PRO A 64 -3.01 0.69 6.79
C PRO A 64 -3.61 1.82 7.66
N ASN A 65 -2.82 2.84 7.96
CA ASN A 65 -3.23 3.99 8.77
C ASN A 65 -3.85 5.13 7.94
N GLY A 66 -4.24 4.88 6.69
CA GLY A 66 -4.77 5.89 5.78
C GLY A 66 -3.71 6.80 5.13
N GLY A 67 -2.42 6.57 5.42
CA GLY A 67 -1.32 7.24 4.72
C GLY A 67 -1.06 6.65 3.33
N ALA A 68 -0.08 7.21 2.63
CA ALA A 68 0.43 6.67 1.37
C ALA A 68 1.94 6.90 1.27
N MET A 69 2.60 6.13 0.41
CA MET A 69 4.03 6.26 0.13
C MET A 69 4.32 5.99 -1.34
N PRO A 70 5.41 6.53 -1.92
CA PRO A 70 5.76 6.27 -3.32
C PRO A 70 6.17 4.82 -3.55
N CYS A 71 5.78 4.27 -4.69
CA CYS A 71 6.24 2.97 -5.17
C CYS A 71 6.56 3.02 -6.66
N MET A 72 7.44 2.13 -7.08
CA MET A 72 7.72 1.87 -8.49
C MET A 72 7.00 0.60 -8.92
N LEU A 73 6.28 0.65 -10.04
CA LEU A 73 5.61 -0.51 -10.62
C LEU A 73 6.65 -1.45 -11.25
N LEU A 74 6.70 -2.70 -10.79
CA LEU A 74 7.56 -3.76 -11.33
C LEU A 74 6.94 -4.47 -12.53
N LYS A 75 5.60 -4.49 -12.61
CA LYS A 75 4.85 -5.24 -13.61
C LYS A 75 3.61 -4.47 -14.05
N SER A 76 3.41 -4.37 -15.36
CA SER A 76 2.17 -3.98 -16.01
C SER A 76 1.84 -4.99 -17.12
N LYS A 77 0.69 -4.82 -17.79
CA LYS A 77 0.23 -5.74 -18.85
C LYS A 77 1.29 -6.00 -19.92
N ASP A 78 2.00 -4.95 -20.33
CA ASP A 78 2.91 -5.00 -21.48
C ASP A 78 4.39 -4.85 -21.09
N ARG A 79 4.70 -4.77 -19.79
CA ARG A 79 6.07 -4.51 -19.32
C ARG A 79 6.38 -5.15 -17.98
N SER A 80 7.57 -5.70 -17.86
CA SER A 80 8.15 -6.11 -16.58
C SER A 80 9.51 -5.46 -16.38
N ALA A 81 9.83 -5.16 -15.12
CA ALA A 81 11.16 -4.76 -14.68
C ALA A 81 12.15 -5.93 -14.61
N PHE A 82 11.68 -7.16 -14.86
CA PHE A 82 12.50 -8.37 -14.89
C PHE A 82 12.49 -9.00 -16.29
N SER A 83 13.61 -9.60 -16.69
CA SER A 83 13.70 -10.44 -17.88
C SER A 83 12.93 -11.75 -17.69
N THR A 84 12.81 -12.54 -18.75
CA THR A 84 12.25 -13.90 -18.67
C THR A 84 13.06 -14.82 -17.74
N GLN A 85 14.37 -14.58 -17.59
CA GLN A 85 15.26 -15.25 -16.62
C GLN A 85 15.30 -14.57 -15.24
N MET A 86 14.39 -13.64 -14.98
CA MET A 86 14.28 -12.88 -13.73
C MET A 86 15.48 -11.98 -13.41
N HIS A 87 16.21 -11.50 -14.42
CA HIS A 87 17.24 -10.46 -14.22
C HIS A 87 16.64 -9.07 -14.24
N TRP A 88 17.20 -8.14 -13.45
CA TRP A 88 16.76 -6.75 -13.43
C TRP A 88 17.04 -6.06 -14.77
N GLN A 89 16.03 -5.37 -15.31
CA GLN A 89 16.08 -4.71 -16.63
C GLN A 89 16.28 -3.19 -16.55
N GLY A 90 16.39 -2.62 -15.35
CA GLY A 90 16.56 -1.19 -15.16
C GLY A 90 18.02 -0.76 -15.02
N GLY A 91 18.34 0.48 -15.38
CA GLY A 91 19.66 1.07 -15.15
C GLY A 91 19.98 1.30 -13.67
N ILE A 92 18.97 1.39 -12.80
CA ILE A 92 19.12 1.65 -11.36
C ILE A 92 18.25 0.66 -10.59
N LEU A 93 18.84 -0.06 -9.63
CA LEU A 93 18.11 -1.02 -8.80
C LEU A 93 17.50 -0.30 -7.58
N PRO A 94 16.18 -0.42 -7.34
CA PRO A 94 15.55 0.14 -6.14
C PRO A 94 16.19 -0.35 -4.85
N ASP A 95 16.33 0.54 -3.87
CA ASP A 95 17.07 0.24 -2.65
C ASP A 95 16.42 -0.89 -1.83
N VAL A 96 15.10 -0.99 -1.84
CA VAL A 96 14.36 -2.09 -1.21
C VAL A 96 14.66 -3.44 -1.88
N LEU A 97 14.81 -3.50 -3.21
CA LEU A 97 15.24 -4.73 -3.90
C LEU A 97 16.70 -5.05 -3.61
N ARG A 98 17.55 -4.03 -3.56
CA ARG A 98 19.00 -4.17 -3.34
C ARG A 98 19.33 -4.74 -1.96
N LEU A 99 18.54 -4.42 -0.94
CA LEU A 99 18.78 -4.84 0.43
C LEU A 99 17.86 -5.95 0.95
N TYR A 100 16.90 -6.41 0.14
CA TYR A 100 16.13 -7.60 0.48
C TYR A 100 17.08 -8.79 0.75
N PRO A 101 16.89 -9.56 1.83
CA PRO A 101 15.70 -9.69 2.69
C PRO A 101 15.77 -8.87 4.00
N PHE A 102 16.46 -7.73 4.00
CA PHE A 102 16.57 -6.84 5.17
C PHE A 102 15.78 -5.55 4.95
N GLY A 103 15.26 -4.99 6.03
CA GLY A 103 14.49 -3.74 6.05
C GLY A 103 14.55 -3.09 7.42
N PHE A 104 13.53 -2.31 7.80
CA PHE A 104 13.43 -1.74 9.15
C PHE A 104 12.05 -1.94 9.73
N HIS A 105 11.96 -1.97 11.03
CA HIS A 105 10.70 -1.87 11.72
C HIS A 105 10.74 -0.59 12.55
N ARG A 106 9.79 0.32 12.33
CA ARG A 106 9.67 1.50 13.18
C ARG A 106 8.57 1.27 14.18
N ASP A 107 8.95 1.33 15.44
CA ASP A 107 8.03 1.40 16.57
C ASP A 107 8.19 2.77 17.22
N GLN A 108 7.14 3.58 17.16
CA GLN A 108 7.15 4.98 17.61
C GLN A 108 8.36 5.77 17.06
N LYS A 109 9.31 6.15 17.93
CA LYS A 109 10.54 6.89 17.59
C LYS A 109 11.76 5.97 17.38
N ARG A 110 11.63 4.66 17.57
CA ARG A 110 12.74 3.70 17.42
C ARG A 110 12.63 2.98 16.08
N SER A 111 13.75 2.89 15.37
CA SER A 111 13.91 2.02 14.21
C SER A 111 14.76 0.82 14.59
N SER A 112 14.32 -0.36 14.20
CA SER A 112 15.01 -1.63 14.40
C SER A 112 15.24 -2.30 13.06
N LEU A 113 16.30 -3.09 12.93
CA LEU A 113 16.51 -3.91 11.73
C LEU A 113 15.37 -4.94 11.61
N ALA A 114 14.75 -5.01 10.43
CA ALA A 114 13.79 -6.06 10.09
C ALA A 114 14.42 -7.08 9.13
N VAL A 115 13.93 -8.31 9.19
CA VAL A 115 14.33 -9.41 8.33
C VAL A 115 13.11 -10.16 7.82
N TYR A 116 13.19 -10.69 6.60
CA TYR A 116 12.19 -11.61 6.04
C TYR A 116 12.74 -13.05 6.16
N PRO A 117 12.52 -13.76 7.28
CA PRO A 117 13.23 -15.01 7.58
C PRO A 117 12.90 -16.16 6.61
N THR A 118 11.73 -16.12 5.96
CA THR A 118 11.30 -17.11 4.98
C THR A 118 11.83 -16.87 3.57
N ALA A 119 12.58 -15.77 3.38
CA ALA A 119 13.13 -15.39 2.08
C ALA A 119 14.10 -16.46 1.54
N PRO A 120 14.15 -16.65 0.22
CA PRO A 120 15.06 -17.64 -0.39
C PRO A 120 16.54 -17.35 -0.10
N HIS A 121 16.90 -16.09 0.17
CA HIS A 121 18.23 -15.64 0.61
C HIS A 121 18.77 -16.30 1.88
N PHE A 122 17.90 -16.96 2.66
CA PHE A 122 18.27 -17.72 3.86
C PHE A 122 18.23 -19.23 3.67
N ARG A 123 17.94 -19.73 2.46
CA ARG A 123 17.88 -21.16 2.14
C ARG A 123 19.25 -21.64 1.62
N GLY A 124 19.80 -22.68 2.23
CA GLY A 124 21.06 -23.29 1.76
C GLY A 124 22.33 -22.64 2.30
N ASN A 125 23.40 -22.71 1.51
CA ASN A 125 24.75 -22.34 1.93
C ASN A 125 24.95 -20.81 1.90
N GLY A 126 24.86 -20.16 3.07
CA GLY A 126 25.14 -18.73 3.23
C GLY A 126 26.17 -18.42 4.32
N GLU A 127 26.54 -17.14 4.44
CA GLU A 127 27.37 -16.64 5.54
C GLU A 127 26.52 -16.44 6.79
N LYS A 128 27.05 -16.78 7.98
CA LYS A 128 26.36 -16.47 9.23
C LYS A 128 26.24 -14.95 9.39
N ILE A 129 25.05 -14.48 9.74
CA ILE A 129 24.82 -13.06 10.07
C ILE A 129 24.96 -12.77 11.57
N ILE A 130 24.91 -13.83 12.41
CA ILE A 130 25.10 -13.76 13.86
C ILE A 130 26.19 -14.76 14.27
N THR A 131 27.10 -14.33 15.14
CA THR A 131 28.20 -15.16 15.67
C THR A 131 27.70 -16.18 16.70
N SER A 132 28.54 -17.18 17.02
CA SER A 132 28.29 -18.11 18.14
C SER A 132 28.24 -17.43 19.52
N LYS A 133 28.70 -16.18 19.63
CA LYS A 133 28.57 -15.37 20.85
C LYS A 133 27.32 -14.49 20.85
N GLY A 134 26.41 -14.67 19.88
CA GLY A 134 25.18 -13.87 19.77
C GLY A 134 25.40 -12.43 19.32
N LYS A 135 26.57 -12.10 18.74
CA LYS A 135 26.87 -10.75 18.22
C LYS A 135 26.71 -10.67 16.70
N PRO A 136 26.34 -9.51 16.11
CA PRO A 136 26.34 -9.30 14.67
C PRO A 136 27.70 -9.60 14.03
N THR A 137 27.71 -10.29 12.88
CA THR A 137 28.93 -10.47 12.09
C THR A 137 29.27 -9.20 11.29
N ARG A 138 30.48 -9.12 10.73
CA ARG A 138 30.88 -8.05 9.80
C ARG A 138 29.88 -7.88 8.65
N ARG A 139 29.32 -9.00 8.15
CA ARG A 139 28.30 -9.00 7.11
C ARG A 139 27.03 -8.27 7.57
N LEU A 140 26.51 -8.61 8.75
CA LEU A 140 25.33 -7.97 9.31
C LEU A 140 25.56 -6.48 9.62
N GLN A 141 26.74 -6.14 10.17
CA GLN A 141 27.12 -4.74 10.40
C GLN A 141 27.16 -3.92 9.10
N GLY A 142 27.70 -4.51 8.02
CA GLY A 142 27.70 -3.88 6.70
C GLY A 142 26.28 -3.64 6.16
N ILE A 143 25.37 -4.60 6.36
CA ILE A 143 23.95 -4.45 6.02
C ILE A 143 23.31 -3.31 6.81
N ILE A 144 23.49 -3.27 8.14
CA ILE A 144 22.98 -2.20 9.01
C ILE A 144 23.48 -0.82 8.55
N LYS A 145 24.77 -0.71 8.22
CA LYS A 145 25.36 0.54 7.73
C LYS A 145 24.79 0.97 6.37
N ALA A 146 24.60 0.03 5.45
CA ALA A 146 24.02 0.31 4.13
C ALA A 146 22.54 0.70 4.20
N LEU A 147 21.86 0.18 5.22
CA LEU A 147 20.46 0.44 5.51
C LEU A 147 20.26 1.89 6.01
N ALA A 148 21.03 2.36 6.98
CA ALA A 148 20.81 3.67 7.62
C ALA A 148 20.44 4.86 6.68
N PRO A 149 21.17 5.14 5.58
CA PRO A 149 20.81 6.23 4.67
C PRO A 149 19.46 6.04 3.96
N ILE A 150 19.06 4.80 3.68
CA ILE A 150 17.78 4.47 3.03
C ILE A 150 16.64 4.74 3.99
N GLN A 151 16.81 4.37 5.26
CA GLN A 151 15.82 4.69 6.29
C GLN A 151 15.60 6.20 6.37
N GLN A 152 16.69 6.97 6.42
CA GLN A 152 16.63 8.42 6.46
C GLN A 152 15.94 8.99 5.21
N ALA A 153 16.19 8.43 4.03
CA ALA A 153 15.52 8.87 2.80
C ALA A 153 14.00 8.59 2.82
N PHE A 154 13.56 7.46 3.39
CA PHE A 154 12.14 7.20 3.63
C PHE A 154 11.54 8.15 4.68
N ASP A 155 12.26 8.42 5.77
CA ASP A 155 11.84 9.37 6.81
C ASP A 155 11.67 10.79 6.23
N GLN A 156 12.58 11.22 5.34
CA GLN A 156 12.46 12.49 4.60
C GLN A 156 11.34 12.50 3.56
N THR A 157 10.85 11.33 3.13
CA THR A 157 9.72 11.23 2.20
C THR A 157 8.38 11.42 2.92
N GLN A 158 8.29 11.09 4.21
CA GLN A 158 7.06 11.22 5.00
C GLN A 158 6.42 12.62 4.98
N PRO A 159 7.14 13.74 5.24
CA PRO A 159 6.53 15.06 5.21
C PRO A 159 6.03 15.45 3.80
N ILE A 160 6.70 15.01 2.74
CA ILE A 160 6.24 15.21 1.36
C ILE A 160 4.91 14.49 1.13
N MET A 161 4.78 13.27 1.64
CA MET A 161 3.54 12.51 1.54
C MET A 161 2.41 13.09 2.38
N GLN A 162 2.71 13.65 3.56
CA GLN A 162 1.72 14.37 4.37
C GLN A 162 1.16 15.57 3.62
N GLU A 163 2.02 16.36 2.97
CA GLU A 163 1.61 17.47 2.13
C GLU A 163 0.73 16.99 0.95
N LEU A 164 1.13 15.92 0.25
CA LEU A 164 0.35 15.35 -0.84
C LEU A 164 -1.04 14.87 -0.40
N LEU A 165 -1.13 14.18 0.74
CA LEU A 165 -2.38 13.69 1.27
C LEU A 165 -3.33 14.84 1.66
N ALA A 166 -2.79 15.96 2.16
CA ALA A 166 -3.58 17.14 2.51
C ALA A 166 -4.26 17.80 1.30
N LEU A 167 -3.74 17.58 0.08
CA LEU A 167 -4.37 18.09 -1.15
C LEU A 167 -5.61 17.28 -1.58
N ASN A 168 -5.78 16.05 -1.07
CA ASN A 168 -6.87 15.15 -1.45
C ASN A 168 -7.00 14.92 -2.98
N VAL A 169 -5.86 14.81 -3.68
CA VAL A 169 -5.78 14.64 -5.14
C VAL A 169 -5.50 13.20 -5.59
N LEU A 170 -5.29 12.28 -4.65
CA LEU A 170 -4.98 10.89 -4.95
C LEU A 170 -6.25 10.08 -5.22
N GLN A 171 -6.27 9.39 -6.35
CA GLN A 171 -7.36 8.50 -6.77
C GLN A 171 -6.87 7.05 -6.90
N PRO A 172 -7.72 6.06 -6.58
CA PRO A 172 -7.36 4.66 -6.70
C PRO A 172 -7.19 4.22 -8.16
N VAL A 173 -6.16 3.40 -8.40
CA VAL A 173 -5.88 2.73 -9.68
C VAL A 173 -5.73 1.24 -9.40
N THR A 174 -6.54 0.41 -10.07
CA THR A 174 -6.55 -1.04 -9.84
C THR A 174 -5.69 -1.77 -10.88
N PHE A 175 -4.85 -2.67 -10.40
CA PHE A 175 -4.04 -3.56 -11.21
C PHE A 175 -4.47 -5.01 -10.98
N SER A 176 -4.42 -5.82 -12.05
CA SER A 176 -4.58 -7.27 -11.93
C SER A 176 -3.22 -7.94 -11.88
N LEU A 177 -3.00 -8.75 -10.86
CA LEU A 177 -1.76 -9.51 -10.63
C LEU A 177 -2.08 -11.00 -10.70
N LEU A 178 -1.39 -11.73 -11.58
CA LEU A 178 -1.46 -13.19 -11.61
C LEU A 178 -0.58 -13.76 -10.49
N ARG A 179 -1.17 -14.59 -9.62
CA ARG A 179 -0.46 -15.31 -8.56
C ARG A 179 0.11 -16.64 -9.09
N ALA A 180 1.01 -17.22 -8.31
CA ALA A 180 1.65 -18.50 -8.64
C ALA A 180 0.65 -19.68 -8.70
N ASP A 181 -0.46 -19.59 -7.98
CA ASP A 181 -1.57 -20.56 -7.99
C ASP A 181 -2.55 -20.36 -9.17
N GLY A 182 -2.26 -19.45 -10.10
CA GLY A 182 -3.12 -19.11 -11.24
C GLY A 182 -4.26 -18.15 -10.91
N THR A 183 -4.47 -17.80 -9.63
CA THR A 183 -5.52 -16.84 -9.25
C THR A 183 -5.13 -15.42 -9.62
N ARG A 184 -6.12 -14.58 -9.93
CA ARG A 184 -5.92 -13.14 -10.16
C ARG A 184 -6.22 -12.37 -8.88
N ALA A 185 -5.23 -11.65 -8.37
CA ALA A 185 -5.40 -10.66 -7.32
C ALA A 185 -5.70 -9.29 -7.94
N ARG A 186 -6.61 -8.53 -7.34
CA ARG A 186 -6.72 -7.09 -7.59
C ARG A 186 -5.90 -6.35 -6.54
N VAL A 187 -5.03 -5.46 -6.98
CA VAL A 187 -4.23 -4.60 -6.11
C VAL A 187 -4.55 -3.15 -6.45
N SER A 188 -4.98 -2.39 -5.44
CA SER A 188 -5.28 -0.96 -5.60
C SER A 188 -4.07 -0.13 -5.16
N LEU A 189 -3.56 0.68 -6.08
CA LEU A 189 -2.60 1.74 -5.82
C LEU A 189 -3.31 3.09 -5.93
N LEU A 190 -2.58 4.18 -5.74
CA LEU A 190 -3.04 5.56 -5.81
C LEU A 190 -2.23 6.32 -6.86
N ALA A 191 -2.89 7.25 -7.54
CA ALA A 191 -2.30 8.14 -8.55
C ALA A 191 -2.89 9.55 -8.43
N CYS A 192 -2.17 10.56 -8.93
CA CYS A 192 -2.67 11.91 -9.11
C CYS A 192 -2.96 12.13 -10.60
N PRO A 193 -4.20 11.92 -11.07
CA PRO A 193 -4.53 12.01 -12.49
C PRO A 193 -4.58 13.46 -12.99
N ASP A 194 -4.94 14.41 -12.12
CA ASP A 194 -4.96 15.81 -12.50
C ASP A 194 -3.53 16.35 -12.66
N THR A 195 -3.17 16.62 -13.91
CA THR A 195 -1.86 17.15 -14.26
C THR A 195 -1.67 18.61 -13.83
N ALA A 196 -2.76 19.35 -13.63
CA ALA A 196 -2.72 20.77 -13.27
C ALA A 196 -2.29 21.01 -11.82
N VAL A 197 -2.39 20.01 -10.93
CA VAL A 197 -2.00 20.12 -9.51
C VAL A 197 -0.58 20.69 -9.35
N ILE A 198 0.37 20.31 -10.22
CA ILE A 198 1.77 20.79 -10.19
C ILE A 198 1.89 22.32 -10.29
N LYS A 199 0.90 22.99 -10.90
CA LYS A 199 0.91 24.44 -11.09
C LYS A 199 0.54 25.22 -9.82
N GLN A 200 0.00 24.55 -8.79
CA GLN A 200 -0.36 25.20 -7.53
C GLN A 200 0.88 25.83 -6.86
N GLN A 201 0.79 27.10 -6.49
CA GLN A 201 1.93 27.85 -5.93
C GLN A 201 2.30 27.41 -4.52
N SER A 202 1.35 26.85 -3.77
CA SER A 202 1.53 26.40 -2.38
C SER A 202 2.38 25.13 -2.22
N LEU A 203 2.67 24.41 -3.30
CA LEU A 203 3.41 23.15 -3.24
C LEU A 203 4.89 23.38 -2.91
N SER A 204 5.42 22.58 -1.98
CA SER A 204 6.85 22.51 -1.73
C SER A 204 7.60 22.06 -2.99
N PRO A 205 8.87 22.48 -3.18
CA PRO A 205 9.69 22.03 -4.31
C PRO A 205 9.81 20.50 -4.38
N ALA A 206 9.85 19.85 -3.22
CA ALA A 206 9.97 18.40 -3.11
C ALA A 206 8.69 17.70 -3.58
N LEU A 207 7.51 18.16 -3.14
CA LEU A 207 6.24 17.60 -3.60
C LEU A 207 6.02 17.86 -5.10
N ARG A 208 6.32 19.08 -5.57
CA ARG A 208 6.24 19.42 -6.99
C ARG A 208 7.08 18.49 -7.86
N THR A 209 8.30 18.19 -7.41
CA THR A 209 9.20 17.24 -8.08
C THR A 209 8.61 15.83 -8.10
N LEU A 210 8.10 15.34 -6.96
CA LEU A 210 7.51 14.01 -6.86
C LEU A 210 6.28 13.85 -7.76
N LEU A 211 5.40 14.86 -7.80
CA LEU A 211 4.23 14.89 -8.69
C LEU A 211 4.64 14.93 -10.17
N TYR A 212 5.65 15.73 -10.52
CA TYR A 212 6.18 15.78 -11.88
C TYR A 212 6.68 14.40 -12.32
N VAL A 213 7.50 13.77 -11.49
CA VAL A 213 8.06 12.42 -11.69
C VAL A 213 6.95 11.36 -11.83
N HIS A 214 5.93 11.41 -10.96
CA HIS A 214 4.74 10.57 -11.06
C HIS A 214 4.03 10.73 -12.41
N GLN A 215 3.68 11.97 -12.77
CA GLN A 215 2.93 12.24 -14.00
C GLN A 215 3.71 11.83 -15.25
N GLN A 216 5.00 12.16 -15.33
CA GLN A 216 5.86 11.80 -16.47
C GLN A 216 5.96 10.29 -16.65
N SER A 217 6.25 9.56 -15.57
CA SER A 217 6.42 8.10 -15.61
C SER A 217 5.13 7.36 -15.90
N CYS A 218 3.98 7.91 -15.51
CA CYS A 218 2.67 7.29 -15.72
C CYS A 218 1.97 7.70 -17.03
N ARG A 219 2.53 8.59 -17.85
CA ARG A 219 1.91 9.04 -19.12
C ARG A 219 1.40 7.90 -19.98
N ARG A 220 2.19 6.82 -20.13
CA ARG A 220 1.79 5.65 -20.95
C ARG A 220 0.75 4.79 -20.27
N LEU A 221 0.80 4.71 -18.94
CA LEU A 221 -0.15 3.93 -18.15
C LEU A 221 -1.57 4.51 -18.23
N PHE A 222 -1.69 5.85 -18.19
CA PHE A 222 -2.98 6.52 -18.23
C PHE A 222 -3.48 6.90 -19.63
N LYS A 223 -2.64 6.81 -20.67
CA LYS A 223 -3.09 6.95 -22.08
C LYS A 223 -4.05 5.84 -22.54
N HIS A 224 -3.97 4.67 -21.92
CA HIS A 224 -4.81 3.50 -22.26
C HIS A 224 -5.77 3.09 -21.14
N ALA A 225 -5.72 3.77 -19.99
CA ALA A 225 -6.72 3.62 -18.97
C ALA A 225 -7.95 4.43 -19.39
N HIS A 226 -9.08 3.76 -19.64
CA HIS A 226 -10.38 4.41 -19.43
C HIS A 226 -10.46 4.74 -17.93
N MET A 227 -9.87 5.87 -17.55
CA MET A 227 -10.23 6.51 -16.29
C MET A 227 -11.62 7.09 -16.51
N PRO A 228 -12.60 6.83 -15.63
CA PRO A 228 -13.80 7.62 -15.63
C PRO A 228 -13.36 9.07 -15.45
N THR A 229 -13.54 9.86 -16.50
CA THR A 229 -13.25 11.28 -16.51
C THR A 229 -14.10 11.90 -15.41
N ALA A 230 -13.45 12.37 -14.34
CA ALA A 230 -14.04 13.36 -13.46
C ALA A 230 -14.15 14.66 -14.27
N ALA A 231 -15.23 14.76 -15.06
CA ALA A 231 -15.63 16.01 -15.66
C ALA A 231 -15.86 17.00 -14.52
N ALA A 232 -15.20 18.16 -14.63
CA ALA A 232 -15.44 19.32 -13.80
C ALA A 232 -16.94 19.58 -13.73
N ASN A 233 -17.53 19.39 -12.55
CA ASN A 233 -18.87 19.86 -12.27
C ASN A 233 -18.84 20.64 -10.95
N THR A 234 -18.49 21.91 -11.10
CA THR A 234 -18.89 22.95 -10.16
C THR A 234 -20.41 23.07 -10.24
N LYS A 235 -21.12 22.20 -9.52
CA LYS A 235 -22.51 22.41 -9.07
C LYS A 235 -22.81 21.37 -8.01
N ALA A 236 -23.15 21.87 -6.83
CA ALA A 236 -23.69 21.09 -5.73
C ALA A 236 -24.79 20.17 -6.26
N ASN A 237 -24.60 18.86 -6.16
CA ASN A 237 -25.71 17.93 -6.03
C ASN A 237 -25.27 16.64 -5.35
N THR A 238 -25.95 16.37 -4.25
CA THR A 238 -26.04 15.11 -3.53
C THR A 238 -26.27 13.93 -4.47
N GLY A 239 -25.34 12.98 -4.53
CA GLY A 239 -25.45 11.79 -5.38
C GLY A 239 -24.53 10.68 -4.88
N THR A 240 -25.15 9.65 -4.32
CA THR A 240 -24.62 8.50 -3.59
C THR A 240 -23.61 7.67 -4.40
N VAL A 241 -22.35 7.62 -3.97
CA VAL A 241 -21.37 6.61 -4.42
C VAL A 241 -21.62 5.34 -3.62
N ALA A 242 -21.85 4.22 -4.31
CA ALA A 242 -22.03 2.92 -3.68
C ALA A 242 -20.76 2.52 -2.88
N PRO A 243 -20.88 2.19 -1.58
CA PRO A 243 -19.73 1.98 -0.71
C PRO A 243 -19.00 0.66 -1.00
N ALA A 244 -17.67 0.70 -1.01
CA ALA A 244 -16.82 -0.43 -1.38
C ALA A 244 -16.61 -1.45 -0.24
N ASN A 245 -17.05 -1.14 0.97
CA ASN A 245 -16.95 -1.98 2.17
C ASN A 245 -18.11 -1.68 3.13
N VAL A 246 -18.63 -2.68 3.85
CA VAL A 246 -19.69 -2.54 4.84
C VAL A 246 -19.42 -1.48 5.93
N HIS A 247 -18.16 -1.25 6.29
CA HIS A 247 -17.78 -0.18 7.23
C HIS A 247 -17.96 1.22 6.63
N GLU A 248 -17.71 1.36 5.33
CA GLU A 248 -17.95 2.61 4.60
C GLU A 248 -19.44 2.83 4.43
N LEU A 249 -20.18 1.78 4.07
CA LEU A 249 -21.64 1.80 3.98
C LEU A 249 -22.28 2.26 5.30
N ALA A 250 -21.89 1.65 6.42
CA ALA A 250 -22.40 2.03 7.72
C ALA A 250 -22.04 3.48 8.05
N ARG A 251 -20.82 3.95 7.73
CA ARG A 251 -20.40 5.34 7.94
C ARG A 251 -21.23 6.32 7.11
N THR A 252 -21.40 6.05 5.82
CA THR A 252 -22.20 6.88 4.92
C THR A 252 -23.65 7.00 5.38
N VAL A 253 -24.25 5.91 5.86
CA VAL A 253 -25.61 5.97 6.42
C VAL A 253 -25.64 6.70 7.77
N CYS A 254 -24.65 6.50 8.63
CA CYS A 254 -24.50 7.27 9.88
C CYS A 254 -24.47 8.79 9.61
N ASP A 255 -23.61 9.20 8.67
CA ASP A 255 -23.44 10.61 8.29
C ASP A 255 -24.71 11.18 7.64
N ARG A 256 -25.40 10.39 6.80
CA ARG A 256 -26.63 10.81 6.10
C ARG A 256 -27.78 11.12 7.06
N PHE A 257 -27.92 10.33 8.12
CA PHE A 257 -29.02 10.46 9.08
C PHE A 257 -28.60 11.16 10.38
N SER A 258 -27.36 11.64 10.46
CA SER A 258 -26.77 12.22 11.68
C SER A 258 -26.93 11.30 12.91
N VAL A 259 -26.69 10.00 12.73
CA VAL A 259 -26.76 8.98 13.78
C VAL A 259 -25.41 8.30 13.96
N SER A 260 -25.12 7.78 15.15
CA SER A 260 -23.89 7.02 15.39
C SER A 260 -24.07 5.53 15.08
N LEU A 261 -22.96 4.82 14.88
CA LEU A 261 -22.97 3.36 14.72
C LEU A 261 -23.57 2.67 15.97
N ASP A 262 -23.35 3.24 17.15
CA ASP A 262 -23.92 2.72 18.40
C ASP A 262 -25.43 2.93 18.48
N ASP A 263 -25.95 4.03 17.92
CA ASP A 263 -27.40 4.23 17.79
C ASP A 263 -28.03 3.18 16.88
N LEU A 264 -27.35 2.81 15.78
CA LEU A 264 -27.80 1.72 14.90
C LEU A 264 -27.80 0.36 15.61
N LYS A 265 -26.83 0.09 16.50
CA LYS A 265 -26.77 -1.13 17.33
C LYS A 265 -27.78 -1.15 18.48
N SER A 266 -28.18 0.03 18.96
CA SER A 266 -29.04 0.20 20.15
C SER A 266 -30.44 -0.41 19.98
N ARG A 267 -31.27 -0.38 21.04
CA ARG A 267 -32.71 -0.71 20.94
C ARG A 267 -33.60 0.51 20.75
N LYS A 268 -33.02 1.71 20.57
CA LYS A 268 -33.77 2.96 20.36
C LYS A 268 -34.63 2.84 19.08
N ARG A 269 -35.83 3.42 19.12
CA ARG A 269 -36.87 3.33 18.07
C ARG A 269 -37.34 4.70 17.59
N SER A 270 -36.48 5.73 17.63
CA SER A 270 -36.81 6.99 16.97
C SER A 270 -36.96 6.78 15.47
N ASP A 271 -37.79 7.60 14.82
CA ASP A 271 -38.10 7.41 13.40
C ASP A 271 -36.87 7.59 12.51
N ILE A 272 -35.95 8.49 12.88
CA ILE A 272 -34.65 8.67 12.22
C ILE A 272 -33.81 7.40 12.29
N ILE A 273 -33.75 6.73 13.45
CA ILE A 273 -32.97 5.49 13.61
C ILE A 273 -33.61 4.33 12.85
N LYS A 274 -34.95 4.26 12.77
CA LYS A 274 -35.65 3.27 11.94
C LYS A 274 -35.33 3.45 10.47
N GLN A 275 -35.40 4.69 9.96
CA GLN A 275 -35.08 5.02 8.57
C GLN A 275 -33.62 4.75 8.24
N ALA A 276 -32.68 5.06 9.15
CA ALA A 276 -31.27 4.77 8.97
C ALA A 276 -31.00 3.25 8.91
N ARG A 277 -31.62 2.47 9.81
CA ARG A 277 -31.51 1.00 9.80
C ARG A 277 -32.08 0.35 8.54
N HIS A 278 -33.26 0.80 8.11
CA HIS A 278 -33.88 0.33 6.87
C HIS A 278 -32.98 0.63 5.66
N THR A 279 -32.53 1.88 5.53
CA THR A 279 -31.65 2.30 4.43
C THR A 279 -30.34 1.50 4.42
N LEU A 280 -29.71 1.29 5.58
CA LEU A 280 -28.49 0.49 5.71
C LEU A 280 -28.71 -0.97 5.29
N ALA A 281 -29.84 -1.58 5.67
CA ALA A 281 -30.15 -2.96 5.33
C ALA A 281 -30.42 -3.15 3.82
N VAL A 282 -31.12 -2.19 3.19
CA VAL A 282 -31.39 -2.19 1.74
C VAL A 282 -30.10 -2.04 0.95
N GLU A 283 -29.28 -1.03 1.26
CA GLU A 283 -28.02 -0.78 0.55
C GLU A 283 -27.02 -1.94 0.73
N ALA A 284 -27.00 -2.59 1.90
CA ALA A 284 -26.19 -3.79 2.14
C ALA A 284 -26.72 -5.02 1.40
N ARG A 285 -28.03 -5.16 1.22
CA ARG A 285 -28.63 -6.24 0.40
C ARG A 285 -28.24 -6.07 -1.06
N ASP A 286 -28.42 -4.87 -1.60
CA ASP A 286 -28.19 -4.58 -3.01
C ASP A 286 -26.70 -4.72 -3.38
N SER A 287 -25.81 -4.52 -2.40
CA SER A 287 -24.35 -4.74 -2.52
C SER A 287 -23.89 -6.15 -2.13
N SER A 288 -24.79 -7.08 -1.82
CA SER A 288 -24.49 -8.45 -1.36
C SER A 288 -23.61 -8.55 -0.09
N GLN A 289 -23.74 -7.59 0.82
CA GLN A 289 -22.95 -7.44 2.05
C GLN A 289 -23.73 -7.67 3.36
N LEU A 290 -24.96 -8.20 3.29
CA LEU A 290 -25.82 -8.44 4.47
C LEU A 290 -25.14 -9.27 5.58
N THR A 291 -24.34 -10.28 5.22
CA THR A 291 -23.62 -11.14 6.18
C THR A 291 -22.50 -10.37 6.90
N GLU A 292 -21.77 -9.53 6.17
CA GLU A 292 -20.71 -8.69 6.76
C GLU A 292 -21.32 -7.60 7.66
N LEU A 293 -22.49 -7.07 7.27
CA LEU A 293 -23.22 -6.07 8.06
C LEU A 293 -23.73 -6.67 9.37
N ALA A 294 -24.22 -7.91 9.34
CA ALA A 294 -24.64 -8.65 10.51
C ALA A 294 -23.48 -8.79 11.53
N GLY A 295 -22.27 -9.11 11.04
CA GLY A 295 -21.05 -9.14 11.84
C GLY A 295 -20.71 -7.78 12.46
N LEU A 296 -20.76 -6.70 11.68
CA LEU A 296 -20.47 -5.35 12.15
C LEU A 296 -21.43 -4.87 13.24
N LEU A 297 -22.73 -5.14 13.07
CA LEU A 297 -23.78 -4.72 14.00
C LEU A 297 -23.99 -5.69 15.16
N GLN A 298 -23.30 -6.84 15.16
CA GLN A 298 -23.49 -7.91 16.15
C GLN A 298 -24.96 -8.36 16.24
N ARG A 299 -25.60 -8.56 15.08
CA ARG A 299 -27.00 -8.98 14.93
C ARG A 299 -27.10 -10.15 13.95
N SER A 300 -28.20 -10.89 13.96
CA SER A 300 -28.44 -11.94 12.95
C SER A 300 -28.87 -11.34 11.61
N VAL A 301 -28.57 -12.04 10.51
CA VAL A 301 -29.03 -11.67 9.16
C VAL A 301 -30.56 -11.59 9.10
N ASP A 302 -31.28 -12.46 9.81
CA ASP A 302 -32.75 -12.41 9.89
C ASP A 302 -33.27 -11.15 10.59
N THR A 303 -32.51 -10.59 11.53
CA THR A 303 -32.86 -9.30 12.14
C THR A 303 -32.73 -8.18 11.13
N LEU A 304 -31.69 -8.21 10.28
CA LEU A 304 -31.49 -7.21 9.22
C LEU A 304 -32.53 -7.33 8.12
N ARG A 305 -32.96 -8.55 7.76
CA ARG A 305 -34.05 -8.78 6.82
C ARG A 305 -35.38 -8.17 7.29
N LYS A 306 -35.63 -8.13 8.61
CA LYS A 306 -36.82 -7.46 9.19
C LYS A 306 -36.75 -5.94 9.18
N TRP A 307 -35.59 -5.35 8.86
CA TRP A 307 -35.45 -3.91 8.70
C TRP A 307 -35.76 -3.45 7.27
N ILE A 308 -35.84 -4.37 6.32
CA ILE A 308 -36.28 -4.19 4.93
C ILE A 308 -37.79 -4.42 4.90
#